data_AF-L8PAG9-F1
#
_entry.id   AF-L8PAG9-F1
#
_cell.length_a   1.000
_cell.length_b   1.000
_cell.length_c   1.000
_cell.angle_alpha   90.00
_cell.angle_beta   90.00
_cell.angle_gamma   90.00
#
_symmetry.space_group_name_H-M   'P 1'
#
loop_
_entity.id
_entity.type
_entity.pdbx_description
1 polymer ?
#
loop_
_entity_poly.entity_id
_entity_poly.type
_entity_poly.pdbx_seq_one_letter_code
_entity_poly.pdbx_strand_id
1 'polypeptide(L)'
;MPLPKAELHLHIEGTLEPELAFELAARNGVELPYADTEELREAYRFEDLQSFLNLYYELMAVLRTEQDFADLTDAYLARAAAQGVRHAEIFFDPQAHTKRGLELGTVVEGLWRALERGEARHGVSTRLIMCFLRDDSAESAMATLRAAEPYLDRITGVGLDSAEVGHPPVKFREVYEAAAALGLRRVAHAGEEGPPAYITEALDVLGVERVDHGLRCVEDPALVERLVRERVPLTLCPLSNVRLRAVDTLAGHPLPAMLDAGLLCTVNSDDPAYFGGYAGDNFDAVRQALGLTEERLRELARNSFLASFLEDDEERRARYLAEVEAYEFT
;
A
#
# COMPACT_ATOMS: atom_id res chain seq x y z
N MET A 1 11.31 -15.22 -3.25
CA MET A 1 11.63 -15.31 -4.69
C MET A 1 11.87 -13.91 -5.27
N PRO A 2 13.08 -13.56 -5.75
CA PRO A 2 13.44 -12.19 -6.16
C PRO A 2 13.02 -11.84 -7.61
N LEU A 3 11.85 -12.29 -8.05
CA LEU A 3 11.24 -11.88 -9.34
C LEU A 3 11.10 -10.35 -9.38
N PRO A 4 11.63 -9.64 -10.39
CA PRO A 4 11.46 -8.20 -10.55
C PRO A 4 9.98 -7.83 -10.52
N LYS A 5 9.61 -6.84 -9.70
CA LYS A 5 8.22 -6.38 -9.55
C LYS A 5 8.16 -4.93 -9.09
N ALA A 6 7.02 -4.29 -9.30
CA ALA A 6 6.65 -3.07 -8.59
C ALA A 6 5.76 -3.42 -7.39
N GLU A 7 5.87 -2.63 -6.33
CA GLU A 7 4.96 -2.65 -5.20
C GLU A 7 4.14 -1.36 -5.20
N LEU A 8 2.82 -1.47 -5.33
CA LEU A 8 1.91 -0.35 -5.63
C LEU A 8 0.94 -0.02 -4.49
N HIS A 9 0.96 -0.86 -3.45
CA HIS A 9 0.07 -0.81 -2.31
C HIS A 9 0.87 -1.27 -1.09
N LEU A 10 1.37 -0.28 -0.36
CA LEU A 10 2.18 -0.47 0.83
C LEU A 10 2.10 0.79 1.68
N HIS A 11 1.68 0.64 2.92
CA HIS A 11 1.70 1.71 3.92
C HIS A 11 3.06 1.74 4.61
N ILE A 12 3.73 2.89 4.62
CA ILE A 12 5.09 2.98 5.18
C ILE A 12 5.11 2.70 6.67
N GLU A 13 4.08 3.13 7.40
CA GLU A 13 3.91 2.86 8.82
C GLU A 13 3.67 1.36 9.07
N GLY A 14 3.13 0.65 8.07
CA GLY A 14 2.96 -0.80 8.00
C GLY A 14 4.25 -1.60 7.91
N THR A 15 5.38 -0.90 7.74
CA THR A 15 6.73 -1.49 7.68
C THR A 15 7.48 -1.42 9.01
N LEU A 16 6.84 -0.89 10.05
CA LEU A 16 7.46 -0.72 11.37
C LEU A 16 7.65 -2.07 12.07
N GLU A 17 8.82 -2.66 11.87
CA GLU A 17 9.25 -3.88 12.56
C GLU A 17 9.48 -3.63 14.06
N PRO A 18 9.24 -4.63 14.92
CA PRO A 18 9.45 -4.52 16.37
C PRO A 18 10.82 -3.98 16.78
N GLU A 19 11.89 -4.42 16.11
CA GLU A 19 13.25 -3.96 16.38
C GLU A 19 13.40 -2.45 16.20
N LEU A 20 12.88 -1.92 15.08
CA LEU A 20 12.92 -0.50 14.80
C LEU A 20 11.99 0.25 15.76
N ALA A 21 10.81 -0.29 16.08
CA ALA A 21 9.90 0.32 17.05
C ALA A 21 10.57 0.57 18.40
N PHE A 22 11.31 -0.42 18.94
CA PHE A 22 12.05 -0.28 20.19
C PHE A 22 13.24 0.68 20.08
N GLU A 23 13.96 0.69 18.95
CA GLU A 23 15.04 1.65 18.71
C GLU A 23 14.52 3.09 18.72
N LEU A 24 13.43 3.35 18.00
CA LEU A 24 12.79 4.66 17.92
C LEU A 24 12.18 5.08 19.27
N ALA A 25 11.56 4.13 19.99
CA ALA A 25 11.03 4.36 21.33
C ALA A 25 12.13 4.83 22.30
N ALA A 26 13.26 4.12 22.33
CA ALA A 26 14.41 4.49 23.15
C ALA A 26 15.00 5.85 22.74
N ARG A 27 15.08 6.13 21.44
CA ARG A 27 15.58 7.41 20.91
C ARG A 27 14.70 8.60 21.32
N ASN A 28 13.39 8.41 21.31
CA ASN A 28 12.41 9.48 21.52
C ASN A 28 11.86 9.53 22.96
N GLY A 29 12.31 8.65 23.85
CA GLY A 29 11.81 8.58 25.23
C GLY A 29 10.34 8.19 25.31
N VAL A 30 9.88 7.35 24.39
CA VAL A 30 8.51 6.80 24.38
C VAL A 30 8.55 5.44 25.08
N GLU A 31 7.65 5.25 26.04
CA GLU A 31 7.46 3.95 26.68
C GLU A 31 6.48 3.12 25.85
N LEU A 32 6.94 1.98 25.36
CA LEU A 32 6.08 0.99 24.70
C LEU A 32 5.43 0.09 25.77
N PRO A 33 4.15 -0.29 25.64
CA PRO A 33 3.50 -1.19 26.59
C PRO A 33 3.85 -2.67 26.33
N TYR A 34 5.10 -2.93 25.96
CA TYR A 34 5.66 -4.25 25.69
C TYR A 34 7.04 -4.34 26.32
N ALA A 35 7.36 -5.46 26.97
CA ALA A 35 8.63 -5.66 27.66
C ALA A 35 9.81 -5.78 26.68
N ASP A 36 9.59 -6.40 25.52
CA ASP A 36 10.59 -6.62 24.49
C ASP A 36 9.96 -6.83 23.10
N THR A 37 10.82 -7.03 22.09
CA THR A 37 10.42 -7.25 20.71
C THR A 37 9.58 -8.50 20.51
N GLU A 38 9.74 -9.52 21.35
CA GLU A 38 9.00 -10.78 21.20
C GLU A 38 7.55 -10.63 21.69
N GLU A 39 7.34 -9.92 22.80
CA GLU A 39 6.00 -9.57 23.25
C GLU A 39 5.27 -8.71 22.21
N LEU A 40 5.98 -7.78 21.57
CA LEU A 40 5.41 -6.98 20.47
C LEU A 40 5.07 -7.84 19.24
N ARG A 41 5.90 -8.82 18.86
CA ARG A 41 5.56 -9.75 17.77
C ARG A 41 4.30 -10.57 18.06
N GLU A 42 4.07 -10.97 19.32
CA GLU A 42 2.84 -11.69 19.67
C GLU A 42 1.62 -10.75 19.59
N ALA A 43 1.78 -9.47 19.95
CA ALA A 43 0.72 -8.45 19.78
C ALA A 43 0.34 -8.23 18.32
N TYR A 44 1.23 -8.55 17.36
CA TYR A 44 0.94 -8.46 15.93
C TYR A 44 -0.06 -9.53 15.45
N ARG A 45 -0.72 -10.29 16.32
CA ARG A 45 -1.72 -11.31 15.95
C ARG A 45 -3.13 -10.75 16.10
N PHE A 46 -3.77 -10.44 14.97
CA PHE A 46 -5.06 -9.74 14.92
C PHE A 46 -6.26 -10.66 14.84
N GLU A 47 -7.40 -10.17 15.33
CA GLU A 47 -8.71 -10.81 15.20
C GLU A 47 -9.47 -10.29 13.97
N ASP A 48 -9.35 -8.99 13.69
CA ASP A 48 -9.99 -8.25 12.60
C ASP A 48 -9.23 -6.95 12.24
N LEU A 49 -9.69 -6.20 11.22
CA LEU A 49 -9.12 -4.92 10.79
C LEU A 49 -9.02 -3.90 11.93
N GLN A 50 -10.05 -3.78 12.78
CA GLN A 50 -10.04 -2.79 13.85
C GLN A 50 -8.98 -3.11 14.93
N SER A 51 -8.79 -4.38 15.27
CA SER A 51 -7.75 -4.82 16.21
C SER A 51 -6.34 -4.54 15.68
N PHE A 52 -6.13 -4.67 14.36
CA PHE A 52 -4.92 -4.25 13.67
C PHE A 52 -4.73 -2.73 13.75
N LEU A 53 -5.72 -1.95 13.33
CA LEU A 53 -5.64 -0.48 13.29
C LEU A 53 -5.34 0.12 14.67
N ASN A 54 -5.89 -0.47 15.74
CA ASN A 54 -5.59 -0.04 17.11
C ASN A 54 -4.09 -0.12 17.42
N LEU A 55 -3.45 -1.27 17.12
CA LEU A 55 -2.02 -1.47 17.34
C LEU A 55 -1.17 -0.62 16.40
N TYR A 56 -1.56 -0.57 15.13
CA TYR A 56 -0.92 0.21 14.08
C TYR A 56 -0.77 1.69 14.49
N TYR A 57 -1.88 2.33 14.86
CA TYR A 57 -1.87 3.74 15.30
C TYR A 57 -1.18 3.95 16.65
N GLU A 58 -1.24 2.97 17.55
CA GLU A 58 -0.52 3.01 18.82
C GLU A 58 1.00 3.04 18.60
N LEU A 59 1.52 2.15 17.75
CA LEU A 59 2.94 2.06 17.48
C LEU A 59 3.51 3.27 16.76
N MET A 60 2.70 3.98 15.97
CA MET A 60 3.14 5.25 15.37
C MET A 60 3.65 6.24 16.43
N ALA A 61 3.26 6.11 17.71
CA ALA A 61 3.75 6.90 18.84
C ALA A 61 5.28 7.05 18.90
N VAL A 62 6.04 6.10 18.35
CA VAL A 62 7.51 6.14 18.32
C VAL A 62 8.07 7.04 17.21
N LEU A 63 7.29 7.36 16.18
CA LEU A 63 7.65 8.24 15.07
C LEU A 63 7.42 9.71 15.46
N ARG A 64 8.51 10.49 15.65
CA ARG A 64 8.47 11.87 16.18
C ARG A 64 9.23 12.89 15.34
N THR A 65 10.30 12.49 14.69
CA THR A 65 11.25 13.36 14.00
C THR A 65 11.42 12.93 12.54
N GLU A 66 11.91 13.83 11.69
CA GLU A 66 12.25 13.51 10.29
C GLU A 66 13.18 12.29 10.19
N GLN A 67 14.10 12.11 11.16
CA GLN A 67 15.01 10.97 11.17
C GLN A 67 14.29 9.65 11.40
N ASP A 68 13.20 9.63 12.17
CA ASP A 68 12.43 8.40 12.41
C ASP A 68 11.74 7.93 11.13
N PHE A 69 11.14 8.85 10.38
CA PHE A 69 10.53 8.56 9.08
C PHE A 69 11.57 8.16 8.03
N ALA A 70 12.75 8.79 8.05
CA ALA A 70 13.85 8.43 7.16
C ALA A 70 14.37 7.01 7.44
N ASP A 71 14.55 6.65 8.71
CA ASP A 71 15.04 5.32 9.11
C ASP A 71 14.02 4.23 8.77
N LEU A 72 12.73 4.49 9.03
CA LEU A 72 11.63 3.60 8.63
C LEU A 72 11.62 3.34 7.12
N THR A 73 11.72 4.40 6.33
CA THR A 73 11.72 4.31 4.87
C THR A 73 12.95 3.57 4.33
N ASP A 74 14.15 3.87 4.87
CA ASP A 74 15.38 3.18 4.44
C ASP A 74 15.36 1.68 4.79
N ALA A 75 14.78 1.33 5.95
CA ALA A 75 14.59 -0.06 6.37
C ALA A 75 13.67 -0.82 5.41
N TYR A 76 12.52 -0.23 5.05
CA TYR A 76 11.62 -0.79 4.04
C TYR A 76 12.34 -0.99 2.70
N LEU A 77 13.00 0.05 2.16
CA LEU A 77 13.64 -0.01 0.84
C LEU A 77 14.72 -1.10 0.77
N ALA A 78 15.51 -1.26 1.83
CA ALA A 78 16.51 -2.32 1.90
C ALA A 78 15.86 -3.71 1.81
N ARG A 79 14.74 -3.91 2.50
CA ARG A 79 14.00 -5.19 2.49
C ARG A 79 13.31 -5.43 1.15
N ALA A 80 12.65 -4.42 0.60
CA ALA A 80 11.97 -4.46 -0.68
C ALA A 80 12.93 -4.83 -1.83
N ALA A 81 14.10 -4.18 -1.89
CA ALA A 81 15.13 -4.45 -2.88
C ALA A 81 15.59 -5.91 -2.85
N ALA A 82 15.83 -6.46 -1.66
CA ALA A 82 16.22 -7.85 -1.46
C ALA A 82 15.14 -8.85 -1.92
N GLN A 83 13.89 -8.42 -2.03
CA GLN A 83 12.76 -9.21 -2.50
C GLN A 83 12.39 -9.00 -3.98
N GLY A 84 13.23 -8.30 -4.72
CA GLY A 84 13.05 -8.08 -6.16
C GLY A 84 12.14 -6.88 -6.50
N VAL A 85 11.79 -6.04 -5.53
CA VAL A 85 11.11 -4.77 -5.84
C VAL A 85 12.09 -3.86 -6.62
N ARG A 86 11.61 -3.27 -7.70
CA ARG A 86 12.34 -2.28 -8.53
C ARG A 86 11.69 -0.90 -8.49
N HIS A 87 10.40 -0.88 -8.19
CA HIS A 87 9.60 0.32 -8.06
C HIS A 87 8.66 0.19 -6.86
N ALA A 88 8.57 1.20 -6.00
CA ALA A 88 7.63 1.22 -4.89
C ALA A 88 6.82 2.51 -4.89
N GLU A 89 5.49 2.40 -4.88
CA GLU A 89 4.58 3.51 -4.65
C GLU A 89 4.04 3.40 -3.23
N ILE A 90 4.55 4.28 -2.38
CA ILE A 90 4.48 4.15 -0.93
C ILE A 90 3.38 5.06 -0.40
N PHE A 91 2.47 4.49 0.37
CA PHE A 91 1.37 5.17 1.04
C PHE A 91 1.86 5.69 2.39
N PHE A 92 1.31 6.82 2.84
CA PHE A 92 1.54 7.36 4.18
C PHE A 92 0.32 8.16 4.65
N ASP A 93 0.12 8.22 5.97
CA ASP A 93 -1.08 8.74 6.63
C ASP A 93 -0.80 10.03 7.43
N PRO A 94 -0.75 11.22 6.79
CA PRO A 94 -0.47 12.46 7.50
C PRO A 94 -1.43 12.72 8.66
N GLN A 95 -2.71 12.33 8.54
CA GLN A 95 -3.71 12.52 9.59
C GLN A 95 -3.39 11.70 10.85
N ALA A 96 -2.80 10.50 10.71
CA ALA A 96 -2.39 9.67 11.83
C ALA A 96 -1.24 10.28 12.63
N HIS A 97 -0.47 11.19 12.02
CA HIS A 97 0.66 11.87 12.66
C HIS A 97 0.32 13.27 13.15
N THR A 98 -0.41 14.05 12.36
CA THR A 98 -0.79 15.43 12.69
C THR A 98 -1.74 15.51 13.89
N LYS A 99 -2.64 14.52 14.05
CA LYS A 99 -3.45 14.35 15.28
C LYS A 99 -2.60 14.17 16.54
N ARG A 100 -1.37 13.68 16.40
CA ARG A 100 -0.41 13.47 17.51
C ARG A 100 0.49 14.69 17.72
N GLY A 101 0.23 15.80 17.04
CA GLY A 101 0.94 17.07 17.18
C GLY A 101 2.19 17.19 16.32
N LEU A 102 2.39 16.31 15.33
CA LEU A 102 3.47 16.47 14.36
C LEU A 102 3.05 17.43 13.24
N GLU A 103 4.00 18.24 12.77
CA GLU A 103 3.83 19.01 11.54
C GLU A 103 3.89 18.07 10.33
N LEU A 104 3.05 18.31 9.31
CA LEU A 104 3.04 17.50 8.07
C LEU A 104 4.42 17.48 7.40
N GLY A 105 5.15 18.60 7.45
CA GLY A 105 6.51 18.71 6.91
C GLY A 105 7.49 17.72 7.54
N THR A 106 7.41 17.47 8.84
CA THR A 106 8.27 16.49 9.54
C THR A 106 8.13 15.09 8.94
N VAL A 107 6.90 14.72 8.55
CA VAL A 107 6.60 13.43 7.94
C VAL A 107 7.16 13.41 6.51
N VAL A 108 6.70 14.34 5.66
CA VAL A 108 7.01 14.32 4.23
C VAL A 108 8.50 14.49 3.96
N GLU A 109 9.19 15.40 4.67
CA GLU A 109 10.62 15.61 4.49
C GLU A 109 11.44 14.42 5.03
N GLY A 110 10.99 13.81 6.13
CA GLY A 110 11.61 12.62 6.68
C GLY A 110 11.57 11.44 5.71
N LEU A 111 10.39 11.15 5.15
CA LEU A 111 10.22 10.13 4.11
C LEU A 111 11.08 10.48 2.88
N TRP A 112 10.96 11.70 2.37
CA TRP A 112 11.66 12.15 1.16
C TRP A 112 13.18 12.03 1.26
N ARG A 113 13.76 12.34 2.43
CA ARG A 113 15.20 12.24 2.65
C ARG A 113 15.77 10.83 2.41
N ALA A 114 14.98 9.79 2.71
CA ALA A 114 15.34 8.42 2.39
C ALA A 114 15.08 8.10 0.91
N LEU A 115 13.92 8.51 0.36
CA LEU A 115 13.54 8.27 -1.04
C LEU A 115 14.53 8.89 -2.04
N GLU A 116 15.01 10.11 -1.79
CA GLU A 116 15.99 10.81 -2.64
C GLU A 116 17.28 9.98 -2.86
N ARG A 117 17.66 9.18 -1.86
CA ARG A 117 18.86 8.33 -1.89
C ARG A 117 18.54 6.86 -2.16
N GLY A 118 17.26 6.49 -2.11
CA GLY A 118 16.78 5.12 -2.20
C GLY A 118 17.16 4.45 -3.50
N GLU A 119 16.99 5.14 -4.63
CA GLU A 119 17.33 4.57 -5.94
C GLU A 119 18.83 4.29 -6.06
N ALA A 120 19.68 5.24 -5.68
CA ALA A 120 21.13 5.07 -5.75
C ALA A 120 21.66 4.00 -4.78
N ARG A 121 21.04 3.86 -3.60
CA ARG A 121 21.49 2.95 -2.54
C ARG A 121 20.97 1.53 -2.71
N HIS A 122 19.70 1.38 -3.06
CA HIS A 122 18.97 0.11 -3.05
C HIS A 122 18.53 -0.34 -4.45
N GLY A 123 18.63 0.52 -5.47
CA GLY A 123 18.14 0.21 -6.81
C GLY A 123 16.62 0.20 -6.94
N VAL A 124 15.92 0.87 -6.01
CA VAL A 124 14.45 0.96 -5.97
C VAL A 124 14.04 2.39 -6.29
N SER A 125 13.35 2.57 -7.41
CA SER A 125 12.68 3.83 -7.74
C SER A 125 11.39 3.99 -6.94
N THR A 126 10.99 5.21 -6.60
CA THR A 126 9.88 5.41 -5.65
C THR A 126 8.92 6.53 -6.05
N ARG A 127 7.64 6.39 -5.66
CA ARG A 127 6.63 7.46 -5.62
C ARG A 127 6.01 7.50 -4.23
N LEU A 128 5.51 8.68 -3.83
CA LEU A 128 4.83 8.86 -2.56
C LEU A 128 3.36 9.20 -2.80
N ILE A 129 2.45 8.51 -2.11
CA ILE A 129 1.00 8.69 -2.20
C ILE A 129 0.49 9.06 -0.81
N MET A 130 -0.15 10.22 -0.72
CA MET A 130 -0.68 10.74 0.53
C MET A 130 -2.10 10.25 0.75
N CYS A 131 -2.31 9.46 1.79
CA CYS A 131 -3.62 8.91 2.09
C CYS A 131 -4.47 9.79 3.01
N PHE A 132 -5.78 9.62 2.89
CA PHE A 132 -6.77 10.22 3.79
C PHE A 132 -7.46 9.12 4.59
N LEU A 133 -7.59 9.34 5.89
CA LEU A 133 -8.29 8.40 6.78
C LEU A 133 -9.80 8.52 6.59
N ARG A 134 -10.46 7.48 6.06
CA ARG A 134 -11.88 7.57 5.66
C ARG A 134 -12.86 7.63 6.83
N ASP A 135 -12.42 7.17 8.00
CA ASP A 135 -13.12 7.25 9.27
C ASP A 135 -13.08 8.65 9.92
N ASP A 136 -12.22 9.54 9.42
CA ASP A 136 -12.23 10.98 9.73
C ASP A 136 -13.13 11.80 8.81
N SER A 137 -13.36 13.07 9.15
CA SER A 137 -14.19 13.96 8.33
C SER A 137 -13.52 14.37 7.01
N ALA A 138 -14.33 14.60 5.97
CA ALA A 138 -13.84 15.07 4.67
C ALA A 138 -13.21 16.47 4.76
N GLU A 139 -13.66 17.29 5.72
CA GLU A 139 -13.05 18.58 6.02
C GLU A 139 -11.62 18.42 6.53
N SER A 140 -11.34 17.41 7.36
CA SER A 140 -9.98 17.12 7.83
C SER A 140 -9.08 16.65 6.68
N ALA A 141 -9.61 15.84 5.77
CA ALA A 141 -8.88 15.43 4.57
C ALA A 141 -8.60 16.62 3.64
N MET A 142 -9.56 17.51 3.43
CA MET A 142 -9.37 18.76 2.68
C MET A 142 -8.33 19.67 3.33
N ALA A 143 -8.32 19.78 4.66
CA ALA A 143 -7.29 20.54 5.38
C ALA A 143 -5.90 19.91 5.20
N THR A 144 -5.82 18.58 5.21
CA THR A 144 -4.58 17.83 4.96
C THR A 144 -4.06 18.07 3.54
N LEU A 145 -4.93 18.03 2.53
CA LEU A 145 -4.58 18.32 1.14
C LEU A 145 -4.00 19.74 0.99
N ARG A 146 -4.62 20.74 1.62
CA ARG A 146 -4.12 22.13 1.59
C ARG A 146 -2.77 22.27 2.29
N ALA A 147 -2.58 21.57 3.42
CA ALA A 147 -1.32 21.58 4.14
C ALA A 147 -0.18 20.91 3.35
N ALA A 148 -0.51 20.02 2.41
CA ALA A 148 0.44 19.34 1.54
C ALA A 148 0.88 20.16 0.31
N GLU A 149 0.21 21.27 -0.01
CA GLU A 149 0.53 22.13 -1.17
C GLU A 149 2.03 22.51 -1.30
N PRO A 150 2.77 22.81 -0.20
CA PRO A 150 4.20 23.11 -0.28
C PRO A 150 5.10 21.92 -0.66
N TYR A 151 4.56 20.69 -0.67
CA TYR A 151 5.30 19.45 -0.86
C TYR A 151 4.83 18.63 -2.07
N LEU A 152 4.01 19.20 -2.96
CA LEU A 152 3.48 18.50 -4.13
C LEU A 152 4.55 18.08 -5.14
N ASP A 153 5.76 18.65 -5.07
CA ASP A 153 6.91 18.20 -5.84
C ASP A 153 7.42 16.81 -5.41
N ARG A 154 7.02 16.35 -4.22
CA ARG A 154 7.39 15.05 -3.62
C ARG A 154 6.23 14.05 -3.60
N ILE A 155 4.99 14.52 -3.70
CA ILE A 155 3.77 13.71 -3.63
C ILE A 155 3.23 13.48 -5.04
N THR A 156 3.08 12.21 -5.42
CA THR A 156 2.63 11.80 -6.75
C THR A 156 1.11 11.68 -6.84
N GLY A 157 0.47 11.29 -5.75
CA GLY A 157 -0.96 11.04 -5.73
C GLY A 157 -1.58 11.09 -4.34
N VAL A 158 -2.88 10.88 -4.30
CA VAL A 158 -3.66 10.71 -3.07
C VAL A 158 -4.33 9.34 -3.01
N GLY A 159 -4.44 8.82 -1.78
CA GLY A 159 -5.12 7.57 -1.44
C GLY A 159 -6.28 7.78 -0.46
N LEU A 160 -7.04 6.72 -0.19
CA LEU A 160 -8.11 6.68 0.81
C LEU A 160 -8.10 5.29 1.44
N ASP A 161 -7.95 5.22 2.75
CA ASP A 161 -7.78 3.98 3.53
C ASP A 161 -8.41 4.14 4.92
N SER A 162 -7.96 3.35 5.90
CA SER A 162 -8.59 3.14 7.21
C SER A 162 -9.94 2.39 7.09
N ALA A 163 -10.72 2.36 8.16
CA ALA A 163 -11.92 1.53 8.29
C ALA A 163 -12.92 1.72 7.15
N GLU A 164 -13.13 0.69 6.32
CA GLU A 164 -13.95 0.79 5.10
C GLU A 164 -15.46 0.81 5.39
N VAL A 165 -15.94 -0.13 6.21
CA VAL A 165 -17.37 -0.34 6.43
C VAL A 165 -18.00 0.87 7.13
N GLY A 166 -19.03 1.45 6.51
CA GLY A 166 -19.72 2.63 7.04
C GLY A 166 -19.13 3.97 6.59
N HIS A 167 -18.01 3.95 5.86
CA HIS A 167 -17.29 5.14 5.41
C HIS A 167 -17.18 5.16 3.87
N PRO A 168 -18.28 5.41 3.13
CA PRO A 168 -18.31 5.24 1.67
C PRO A 168 -17.38 6.23 0.93
N PRO A 169 -16.83 5.84 -0.23
CA PRO A 169 -15.95 6.70 -1.04
C PRO A 169 -16.58 8.06 -1.36
N VAL A 170 -17.88 8.12 -1.67
CA VAL A 170 -18.59 9.37 -2.03
C VAL A 170 -18.39 10.52 -1.04
N LYS A 171 -18.12 10.22 0.24
CA LYS A 171 -17.82 11.22 1.28
C LYS A 171 -16.65 12.13 0.92
N PHE A 172 -15.68 11.64 0.15
CA PHE A 172 -14.43 12.33 -0.18
C PHE A 172 -14.41 12.93 -1.59
N ARG A 173 -15.56 13.00 -2.28
CA ARG A 173 -15.69 13.56 -3.65
C ARG A 173 -14.95 14.88 -3.81
N GLU A 174 -15.25 15.87 -2.97
CA GLU A 174 -14.70 17.22 -3.11
C GLU A 174 -13.17 17.24 -2.88
N VAL A 175 -12.65 16.36 -2.02
CA VAL A 175 -11.21 16.23 -1.76
C VAL A 175 -10.51 15.67 -2.98
N TYR A 176 -11.09 14.64 -3.62
CA TYR A 176 -10.54 14.02 -4.83
C TYR A 176 -10.64 14.92 -6.06
N GLU A 177 -11.71 15.70 -6.20
CA GLU A 177 -11.84 16.74 -7.24
C GLU A 177 -10.76 17.82 -7.07
N ALA A 178 -10.49 18.25 -5.83
CA ALA A 178 -9.42 19.20 -5.53
C ALA A 178 -8.02 18.60 -5.80
N ALA A 179 -7.77 17.35 -5.41
CA ALA A 179 -6.52 16.66 -5.70
C ALA A 179 -6.27 16.53 -7.22
N ALA A 180 -7.31 16.18 -7.99
CA ALA A 180 -7.23 16.14 -9.44
C ALA A 180 -6.89 17.52 -10.06
N ALA A 181 -7.47 18.60 -9.52
CA ALA A 181 -7.18 19.97 -9.97
C ALA A 181 -5.72 20.40 -9.68
N LEU A 182 -5.06 19.76 -8.71
CA LEU A 182 -3.64 19.91 -8.41
C LEU A 182 -2.73 19.00 -9.26
N GLY A 183 -3.32 18.16 -10.13
CA GLY A 183 -2.57 17.22 -10.98
C GLY A 183 -2.11 15.95 -10.26
N LEU A 184 -2.62 15.68 -9.06
CA LEU A 184 -2.29 14.47 -8.31
C LEU A 184 -3.02 13.24 -8.88
N ARG A 185 -2.30 12.12 -8.92
CA ARG A 185 -2.88 10.80 -9.21
C ARG A 185 -3.84 10.38 -8.10
N ARG A 186 -4.78 9.48 -8.40
CA ARG A 186 -5.83 9.08 -7.43
C ARG A 186 -5.97 7.56 -7.35
N VAL A 187 -5.92 7.04 -6.13
CA VAL A 187 -6.14 5.63 -5.79
C VAL A 187 -7.07 5.55 -4.57
N ALA A 188 -7.68 4.42 -4.28
CA ALA A 188 -8.48 4.27 -3.06
C ALA A 188 -8.69 2.80 -2.71
N HIS A 189 -8.67 2.49 -1.41
CA HIS A 189 -9.17 1.22 -0.89
C HIS A 189 -10.67 1.11 -1.16
N ALA A 190 -11.04 0.06 -1.89
CA ALA A 190 -12.43 -0.28 -2.09
C ALA A 190 -12.62 -1.78 -2.30
N GLY A 191 -13.65 -2.33 -1.67
CA GLY A 191 -14.02 -3.74 -1.81
C GLY A 191 -13.03 -4.68 -1.12
N GLU A 192 -12.42 -4.25 -0.03
CA GLU A 192 -11.71 -5.14 0.89
C GLU A 192 -12.72 -5.76 1.86
N GLU A 193 -13.35 -4.93 2.68
CA GLU A 193 -14.48 -5.27 3.54
C GLU A 193 -15.80 -4.68 3.02
N GLY A 194 -15.72 -3.58 2.26
CA GLY A 194 -16.84 -2.85 1.70
C GLY A 194 -17.50 -3.56 0.51
N PRO A 195 -18.75 -3.21 0.16
CA PRO A 195 -19.46 -3.87 -0.93
C PRO A 195 -18.87 -3.50 -2.31
N PRO A 196 -19.17 -4.28 -3.37
CA PRO A 196 -18.83 -3.94 -4.76
C PRO A 196 -19.23 -2.51 -5.19
N ALA A 197 -20.32 -1.99 -4.60
CA ALA A 197 -20.75 -0.62 -4.83
C ALA A 197 -19.68 0.43 -4.48
N TYR A 198 -18.82 0.18 -3.48
CA TYR A 198 -17.73 1.09 -3.14
C TYR A 198 -16.64 1.11 -4.21
N ILE A 199 -16.39 0.00 -4.90
CA ILE A 199 -15.47 -0.04 -6.05
C ILE A 199 -16.04 0.86 -7.16
N THR A 200 -17.32 0.73 -7.46
CA THR A 200 -18.01 1.59 -8.45
C THR A 200 -17.97 3.07 -8.03
N GLU A 201 -18.20 3.40 -6.76
CA GLU A 201 -18.08 4.78 -6.27
C GLU A 201 -16.64 5.30 -6.38
N ALA A 202 -15.63 4.51 -6.03
CA ALA A 202 -14.24 4.92 -6.18
C ALA A 202 -13.91 5.28 -7.64
N LEU A 203 -14.38 4.47 -8.59
CA LEU A 203 -14.17 4.72 -10.02
C LEU A 203 -14.97 5.93 -10.52
N ASP A 204 -16.26 6.01 -10.22
CA ASP A 204 -17.17 6.97 -10.85
C ASP A 204 -17.24 8.33 -10.12
N VAL A 205 -16.98 8.32 -8.80
CA VAL A 205 -17.07 9.51 -7.95
C VAL A 205 -15.69 10.09 -7.67
N LEU A 206 -14.73 9.24 -7.26
CA LEU A 206 -13.38 9.70 -6.93
C LEU A 206 -12.48 9.77 -8.16
N GLY A 207 -12.81 9.04 -9.23
CA GLY A 207 -12.05 9.02 -10.46
C GLY A 207 -10.68 8.37 -10.26
N VAL A 208 -10.62 7.31 -9.45
CA VAL A 208 -9.37 6.59 -9.19
C VAL A 208 -8.87 5.88 -10.44
N GLU A 209 -7.55 5.81 -10.56
CA GLU A 209 -6.84 5.20 -11.70
C GLU A 209 -6.53 3.72 -11.46
N ARG A 210 -6.53 3.31 -10.19
CA ARG A 210 -6.49 1.92 -9.72
C ARG A 210 -7.26 1.78 -8.42
N VAL A 211 -7.72 0.57 -8.13
CA VAL A 211 -8.47 0.23 -6.91
C VAL A 211 -7.58 -0.58 -6.00
N ASP A 212 -7.49 -0.15 -4.75
CA ASP A 212 -6.72 -0.84 -3.74
C ASP A 212 -7.56 -1.97 -3.10
N HIS A 213 -6.98 -3.17 -3.09
CA HIS A 213 -7.66 -4.46 -2.99
C HIS A 213 -8.61 -4.77 -4.16
N GLY A 214 -9.88 -4.35 -4.09
CA GLY A 214 -10.92 -4.74 -5.06
C GLY A 214 -11.35 -6.21 -4.98
N LEU A 215 -11.01 -6.90 -3.88
CA LEU A 215 -11.26 -8.33 -3.67
C LEU A 215 -12.73 -8.71 -3.90
N ARG A 216 -13.64 -7.94 -3.32
CA ARG A 216 -15.09 -8.20 -3.33
C ARG A 216 -15.75 -7.91 -4.68
N CYS A 217 -15.02 -7.41 -5.70
CA CYS A 217 -15.59 -7.22 -7.04
C CYS A 217 -16.19 -8.50 -7.62
N VAL A 218 -15.67 -9.66 -7.25
CA VAL A 218 -16.12 -10.98 -7.72
C VAL A 218 -17.57 -11.32 -7.34
N GLU A 219 -18.16 -10.58 -6.41
CA GLU A 219 -19.57 -10.71 -6.03
C GLU A 219 -20.53 -10.10 -7.06
N ASP A 220 -20.03 -9.26 -7.97
CA ASP A 220 -20.80 -8.59 -9.02
C ASP A 220 -20.20 -8.87 -10.41
N PRO A 221 -20.79 -9.79 -11.20
CA PRO A 221 -20.30 -10.12 -12.54
C PRO A 221 -20.26 -8.93 -13.51
N ALA A 222 -21.17 -7.96 -13.37
CA ALA A 222 -21.19 -6.78 -14.25
C ALA A 222 -20.02 -5.83 -13.93
N LEU A 223 -19.68 -5.72 -12.64
CA LEU A 223 -18.48 -5.00 -12.22
C LEU A 223 -17.21 -5.70 -12.72
N VAL A 224 -17.11 -7.03 -12.62
CA VAL A 224 -15.97 -7.77 -13.18
C VAL A 224 -15.82 -7.51 -14.68
N GLU A 225 -16.90 -7.59 -15.46
CA GLU A 225 -16.86 -7.29 -16.90
C GLU A 225 -16.36 -5.87 -17.18
N ARG A 226 -16.82 -4.89 -16.40
CA ARG A 226 -16.35 -3.50 -16.48
C ARG A 226 -14.84 -3.40 -16.20
N LEU A 227 -14.37 -3.95 -15.09
CA LEU A 227 -12.97 -3.87 -14.67
C LEU A 227 -12.03 -4.50 -15.72
N VAL A 228 -12.43 -5.63 -16.33
CA VAL A 228 -11.70 -6.26 -17.43
C VAL A 228 -11.66 -5.37 -18.67
N ARG A 229 -12.83 -4.85 -19.10
CA ARG A 229 -12.94 -4.01 -20.30
C ARG A 229 -12.10 -2.73 -20.18
N GLU A 230 -12.15 -2.09 -19.01
CA GLU A 230 -11.45 -0.84 -18.73
C GLU A 230 -9.99 -1.06 -18.31
N ARG A 231 -9.58 -2.32 -18.10
CA ARG A 231 -8.27 -2.72 -17.59
C ARG A 231 -7.89 -1.99 -16.29
N VAL A 232 -8.86 -1.85 -15.38
CA VAL A 232 -8.64 -1.21 -14.08
C VAL A 232 -7.70 -2.09 -13.25
N PRO A 233 -6.56 -1.58 -12.77
CA PRO A 233 -5.68 -2.34 -11.89
C PRO A 233 -6.30 -2.57 -10.52
N LEU A 234 -6.10 -3.78 -9.98
CA LEU A 234 -6.46 -4.18 -8.63
C LEU A 234 -5.19 -4.54 -7.85
N THR A 235 -4.88 -3.81 -6.77
CA THR A 235 -3.69 -4.04 -5.93
C THR A 235 -4.02 -4.98 -4.77
N LEU A 236 -3.99 -6.29 -5.06
CA LEU A 236 -4.38 -7.31 -4.09
C LEU A 236 -3.26 -7.57 -3.08
N CYS A 237 -3.66 -7.88 -1.84
CA CYS A 237 -2.76 -8.06 -0.70
C CYS A 237 -3.05 -9.40 -0.03
N PRO A 238 -2.58 -10.54 -0.59
CA PRO A 238 -3.09 -11.85 -0.20
C PRO A 238 -2.85 -12.23 1.26
N LEU A 239 -1.69 -11.89 1.83
CA LEU A 239 -1.45 -12.12 3.26
C LEU A 239 -2.30 -11.20 4.14
N SER A 240 -2.42 -9.91 3.78
CA SER A 240 -3.33 -8.96 4.46
C SER A 240 -4.76 -9.50 4.52
N ASN A 241 -5.32 -9.91 3.38
CA ASN A 241 -6.69 -10.40 3.30
C ASN A 241 -6.95 -11.63 4.19
N VAL A 242 -5.95 -12.49 4.39
CA VAL A 242 -6.06 -13.62 5.34
C VAL A 242 -5.94 -13.14 6.79
N ARG A 243 -4.99 -12.25 7.07
CA ARG A 243 -4.72 -11.75 8.42
C ARG A 243 -5.86 -10.91 8.98
N LEU A 244 -6.56 -10.19 8.10
CA LEU A 244 -7.72 -9.37 8.43
C LEU A 244 -9.06 -10.11 8.26
N ARG A 245 -9.02 -11.42 7.96
CA ARG A 245 -10.21 -12.30 7.85
C ARG A 245 -11.17 -11.98 6.72
N ALA A 246 -10.79 -11.12 5.76
CA ALA A 246 -11.51 -10.96 4.51
C ALA A 246 -11.54 -12.27 3.70
N VAL A 247 -10.50 -13.09 3.84
CA VAL A 247 -10.41 -14.46 3.33
C VAL A 247 -10.02 -15.39 4.49
N ASP A 248 -10.69 -16.53 4.64
CA ASP A 248 -10.43 -17.46 5.76
C ASP A 248 -9.02 -18.08 5.70
N THR A 249 -8.64 -18.59 4.52
CA THR A 249 -7.30 -19.15 4.29
C THR A 249 -6.81 -18.77 2.90
N LEU A 250 -5.49 -18.68 2.73
CA LEU A 250 -4.90 -18.30 1.44
C LEU A 250 -5.31 -19.25 0.31
N ALA A 251 -5.58 -20.54 0.59
CA ALA A 251 -6.07 -21.50 -0.39
C ALA A 251 -7.45 -21.16 -0.97
N GLY A 252 -8.25 -20.37 -0.24
CA GLY A 252 -9.56 -19.86 -0.68
C GLY A 252 -9.50 -18.49 -1.36
N HIS A 253 -8.32 -17.90 -1.55
CA HIS A 253 -8.20 -16.56 -2.14
C HIS A 253 -8.66 -16.56 -3.61
N PRO A 254 -9.49 -15.60 -4.06
CA PRO A 254 -10.07 -15.59 -5.40
C PRO A 254 -9.10 -15.20 -6.53
N LEU A 255 -7.82 -15.00 -6.21
CA LEU A 255 -6.82 -14.48 -7.16
C LEU A 255 -6.72 -15.31 -8.46
N PRO A 256 -6.71 -16.67 -8.42
CA PRO A 256 -6.64 -17.46 -9.65
C PRO A 256 -7.87 -17.22 -10.54
N ALA A 257 -9.07 -17.19 -9.95
CA ALA A 257 -10.31 -16.92 -10.67
C ALA A 257 -10.35 -15.50 -11.25
N MET A 258 -9.79 -14.52 -10.53
CA MET A 258 -9.68 -13.14 -11.01
C MET A 258 -8.75 -13.03 -12.22
N LEU A 259 -7.60 -13.72 -12.18
CA LEU A 259 -6.68 -13.80 -13.32
C LEU A 259 -7.30 -14.54 -14.51
N ASP A 260 -8.04 -15.62 -14.28
CA ASP A 260 -8.75 -16.36 -15.32
C ASP A 260 -9.87 -15.53 -15.97
N ALA A 261 -10.51 -14.65 -15.20
CA ALA A 261 -11.49 -13.68 -15.70
C ALA A 261 -10.86 -12.54 -16.52
N GLY A 262 -9.53 -12.39 -16.50
CA GLY A 262 -8.80 -11.33 -17.20
C GLY A 262 -8.68 -10.01 -16.44
N LEU A 263 -8.92 -10.02 -15.12
CA LEU A 263 -8.72 -8.84 -14.28
C LEU A 263 -7.23 -8.49 -14.18
N LEU A 264 -6.91 -7.20 -14.25
CA LEU A 264 -5.54 -6.70 -14.13
C LEU A 264 -5.10 -6.70 -12.65
N CYS A 265 -4.81 -7.88 -12.13
CA CYS A 265 -4.40 -8.06 -10.74
C CYS A 265 -2.89 -7.87 -10.57
N THR A 266 -2.51 -7.29 -9.44
CA THR A 266 -1.13 -7.25 -8.92
C THR A 266 -1.10 -7.89 -7.53
N VAL A 267 0.09 -8.16 -6.99
CA VAL A 267 0.27 -8.71 -5.64
C VAL A 267 1.21 -7.79 -4.85
N ASN A 268 0.75 -7.38 -3.67
CA ASN A 268 1.40 -6.40 -2.80
C ASN A 268 1.42 -6.88 -1.35
N SER A 269 2.20 -6.22 -0.49
CA SER A 269 2.29 -6.61 0.92
C SER A 269 1.43 -5.85 1.89
N ASP A 270 0.93 -4.66 1.52
CA ASP A 270 0.12 -3.82 2.41
C ASP A 270 0.93 -3.35 3.63
N ASP A 271 0.69 -3.91 4.82
CA ASP A 271 1.47 -3.70 6.05
C ASP A 271 2.37 -4.91 6.36
N PRO A 272 3.55 -5.03 5.72
CA PRO A 272 4.33 -6.26 5.70
C PRO A 272 4.82 -6.73 7.08
N ALA A 273 5.16 -5.79 7.97
CA ALA A 273 5.61 -6.10 9.32
C ALA A 273 4.47 -6.73 10.14
N TYR A 274 3.23 -6.31 9.88
CA TYR A 274 2.04 -6.74 10.62
C TYR A 274 1.47 -8.03 10.03
N PHE A 275 1.49 -8.21 8.70
CA PHE A 275 0.82 -9.31 8.03
C PHE A 275 1.70 -10.54 7.75
N GLY A 276 2.98 -10.48 8.14
CA GLY A 276 3.88 -11.63 8.17
C GLY A 276 4.61 -11.87 6.84
N GLY A 277 4.77 -10.84 6.02
CA GLY A 277 5.54 -10.94 4.79
C GLY A 277 5.49 -9.70 3.91
N TYR A 278 6.61 -9.44 3.25
CA TYR A 278 6.79 -8.37 2.25
C TYR A 278 6.38 -8.87 0.85
N ALA A 279 6.57 -8.05 -0.19
CA ALA A 279 6.14 -8.34 -1.56
C ALA A 279 6.55 -9.73 -2.07
N GLY A 280 7.83 -10.09 -1.88
CA GLY A 280 8.38 -11.38 -2.28
C GLY A 280 7.80 -12.55 -1.48
N ASP A 281 7.48 -12.34 -0.20
CA ASP A 281 6.85 -13.34 0.65
C ASP A 281 5.41 -13.60 0.20
N ASN A 282 4.67 -12.55 -0.20
CA ASN A 282 3.34 -12.69 -0.79
C ASN A 282 3.38 -13.49 -2.11
N PHE A 283 4.37 -13.24 -2.98
CA PHE A 283 4.58 -14.03 -4.21
C PHE A 283 4.89 -15.51 -3.91
N ASP A 284 5.71 -15.78 -2.89
CA ASP A 284 5.99 -17.15 -2.45
C ASP A 284 4.74 -17.82 -1.88
N ALA A 285 3.94 -17.09 -1.09
CA ALA A 285 2.73 -17.58 -0.47
C ALA A 285 1.66 -17.94 -1.51
N VAL A 286 1.38 -17.06 -2.49
CA VAL A 286 0.40 -17.36 -3.56
C VAL A 286 0.87 -18.49 -4.47
N ARG A 287 2.17 -18.58 -4.77
CA ARG A 287 2.72 -19.72 -5.51
C ARG A 287 2.42 -21.04 -4.81
N GLN A 288 2.68 -21.10 -3.50
CA GLN A 288 2.55 -22.33 -2.72
C GLN A 288 1.08 -22.69 -2.45
N ALA A 289 0.27 -21.73 -2.00
CA ALA A 289 -1.09 -21.97 -1.54
C ALA A 289 -2.11 -22.07 -2.68
N LEU A 290 -1.92 -21.32 -3.77
CA LEU A 290 -2.84 -21.25 -4.89
C LEU A 290 -2.37 -22.06 -6.12
N GLY A 291 -1.16 -22.62 -6.06
CA GLY A 291 -0.59 -23.40 -7.15
C GLY A 291 -0.36 -22.57 -8.42
N LEU A 292 -0.11 -21.26 -8.29
CA LEU A 292 0.13 -20.39 -9.45
C LEU A 292 1.38 -20.84 -10.20
N THR A 293 1.26 -20.95 -11.52
CA THR A 293 2.39 -21.27 -12.42
C THR A 293 3.37 -20.10 -12.47
N GLU A 294 4.60 -20.39 -12.89
CA GLU A 294 5.62 -19.37 -13.17
C GLU A 294 5.14 -18.31 -14.16
N GLU A 295 4.34 -18.69 -15.15
CA GLU A 295 3.73 -17.77 -16.10
C GLU A 295 2.74 -16.81 -15.43
N ARG A 296 1.89 -17.32 -14.52
CA ARG A 296 0.97 -16.46 -13.74
C ARG A 296 1.73 -15.55 -12.77
N LEU A 297 2.82 -16.00 -12.17
CA LEU A 297 3.68 -15.15 -11.34
C LEU A 297 4.35 -14.05 -12.18
N ARG A 298 4.82 -14.39 -13.38
CA ARG A 298 5.37 -13.41 -14.33
C ARG A 298 4.30 -12.42 -14.79
N GLU A 299 3.06 -12.86 -15.03
CA GLU A 299 1.93 -11.99 -15.33
C GLU A 299 1.66 -10.99 -14.21
N LEU A 300 1.61 -11.43 -12.93
CA LEU A 300 1.43 -10.55 -11.78
C LEU A 300 2.55 -9.50 -11.68
N ALA A 301 3.80 -9.92 -11.86
CA ALA A 301 4.94 -9.02 -11.89
C ALA A 301 4.85 -8.01 -13.05
N ARG A 302 4.49 -8.46 -14.25
CA ARG A 302 4.28 -7.59 -15.42
C ARG A 302 3.17 -6.58 -15.16
N ASN A 303 2.03 -7.04 -14.63
CA ASN A 303 0.88 -6.20 -14.29
C ASN A 303 1.28 -5.10 -13.31
N SER A 304 2.16 -5.38 -12.35
CA SER A 304 2.62 -4.36 -11.39
C SER A 304 3.33 -3.18 -12.06
N PHE A 305 4.12 -3.40 -13.12
CA PHE A 305 4.73 -2.28 -13.86
C PHE A 305 3.72 -1.59 -14.79
N LEU A 306 2.79 -2.34 -15.39
CA LEU A 306 1.74 -1.76 -16.23
C LEU A 306 0.75 -0.88 -15.44
N ALA A 307 0.54 -1.21 -14.17
CA ALA A 307 -0.35 -0.50 -13.24
C ALA A 307 0.36 0.63 -12.45
N SER A 308 1.68 0.77 -12.60
CA SER A 308 2.46 1.79 -11.92
C SER A 308 2.35 3.17 -12.59
N PHE A 309 2.51 4.23 -11.81
CA PHE A 309 2.63 5.62 -12.23
C PHE A 309 4.03 5.93 -12.77
N LEU A 310 4.47 5.09 -13.71
CA LEU A 310 5.71 5.24 -14.48
C LEU A 310 5.43 5.64 -15.94
N GLU A 311 4.21 6.07 -16.28
CA GLU A 311 3.92 6.47 -17.67
C GLU A 311 4.66 7.74 -18.11
N ASP A 312 5.16 8.52 -17.17
CA ASP A 312 6.04 9.66 -17.41
C ASP A 312 7.53 9.24 -17.62
N ASP A 313 7.88 7.98 -17.36
CA ASP A 313 9.20 7.38 -17.58
C ASP A 313 9.09 6.00 -18.26
N GLU A 314 8.60 6.01 -19.51
CA GLU A 314 8.39 4.78 -20.29
C GLU A 314 9.68 3.98 -20.52
N GLU A 315 10.83 4.63 -20.62
CA GLU A 315 12.12 3.95 -20.79
C GLU A 315 12.43 3.07 -19.57
N ARG A 316 12.25 3.61 -18.37
CA ARG A 316 12.37 2.86 -17.11
C ARG A 316 11.34 1.73 -17.04
N ARG A 317 10.07 2.01 -17.35
CA ARG A 317 9.02 0.99 -17.34
C ARG A 317 9.34 -0.17 -18.29
N ALA A 318 9.77 0.13 -19.52
CA ALA A 318 10.16 -0.86 -20.52
C ALA A 318 11.36 -1.70 -20.06
N ARG A 319 12.35 -1.09 -19.41
CA ARG A 319 13.49 -1.82 -18.81
C ARG A 319 13.04 -2.80 -17.75
N TYR A 320 12.18 -2.37 -16.81
CA TYR A 320 11.67 -3.27 -15.77
C TYR A 320 10.82 -4.41 -16.33
N LEU A 321 9.99 -4.13 -17.33
CA LEU A 321 9.24 -5.17 -18.05
C LEU A 321 10.20 -6.19 -18.71
N ALA A 322 11.30 -5.74 -19.31
CA ALA A 322 12.30 -6.63 -19.87
C ALA A 322 13.00 -7.50 -18.81
N GLU A 323 13.26 -6.95 -17.61
CA GLU A 323 13.78 -7.73 -16.47
C GLU A 323 12.81 -8.84 -16.05
N VAL A 324 11.50 -8.57 -16.04
CA VAL A 324 10.46 -9.57 -15.75
C VAL A 324 10.45 -10.71 -16.78
N GLU A 325 10.52 -10.37 -18.06
CA GLU A 325 10.55 -11.38 -19.13
C GLU A 325 11.82 -12.21 -19.13
N ALA A 326 12.96 -11.59 -18.80
CA ALA A 326 14.25 -12.27 -18.72
C ALA A 326 14.43 -13.10 -17.44
N TYR A 327 13.54 -12.98 -16.45
CA TYR A 327 13.67 -13.71 -15.20
C TYR A 327 13.46 -15.21 -15.40
N GLU A 328 14.46 -16.01 -14.99
CA GLU A 328 14.40 -17.46 -14.97
C GLU A 328 14.01 -17.95 -13.57
N PHE A 329 12.94 -18.75 -13.48
CA PHE A 329 12.56 -19.42 -12.24
C PHE A 329 13.47 -20.64 -12.06
N THR A 330 14.33 -20.61 -11.04
CA THR A 330 15.28 -21.67 -10.69
C THR A 330 14.90 -22.41 -9.43
#